data_AF-A0A813J047-F1
#
_entry.id   AF-A0A813J047-F1
#
_cell.length_a   1.000
_cell.length_b   1.000
_cell.length_c   1.000
_cell.angle_alpha   90.00
_cell.angle_beta   90.00
_cell.angle_gamma   90.00
#
_symmetry.space_group_name_H-M   'P 1'
#
loop_
_entity.id
_entity.type
_entity.pdbx_description
1 polymer ?
#
loop_
_entity_poly.entity_id
_entity_poly.type
_entity_poly.pdbx_seq_one_letter_code
_entity_poly.pdbx_strand_id
1 'polypeptide(L)'
;MTCFASTPISWPAPLSPEHADLRQSAGLLLEALRRSAALAEAAPSAPEAFDVAWGLLSRGVAKCVSEGKTSLMDAPIFSNRHIESAWLLLVDRISRGSSFKAEVVACARAMGSSFNWALVLRGSRRLRAELPRLPPAARQALLDAAGARDLAGR
;
A
#
# COMPACT_ATOMS: atom_id res chain seq x y z
N MET A 1 43.51 13.62 38.40
CA MET A 1 43.57 13.17 37.00
C MET A 1 42.42 12.19 36.77
N THR A 2 41.32 12.65 36.17
CA THR A 2 40.16 11.81 35.85
C THR A 2 40.21 11.45 34.37
N CYS A 3 40.39 10.18 34.07
CA CYS A 3 40.36 9.65 32.71
C CYS A 3 38.93 9.68 32.18
N PHE A 4 38.67 10.43 31.13
CA PHE A 4 37.42 10.32 30.36
C PHE A 4 37.48 9.02 29.56
N ALA A 5 36.69 8.02 29.98
CA ALA A 5 36.44 6.83 29.18
C ALA A 5 35.52 7.23 28.02
N SER A 6 36.12 7.52 26.86
CA SER A 6 35.38 7.71 25.61
C SER A 6 34.72 6.38 25.23
N THR A 7 33.41 6.29 25.36
CA THR A 7 32.64 5.15 24.85
C THR A 7 32.90 5.07 23.34
N PRO A 8 33.30 3.92 22.79
CA PRO A 8 33.51 3.80 21.35
C PRO A 8 32.18 4.06 20.65
N ILE A 9 32.13 5.15 19.89
CA ILE A 9 31.00 5.49 19.03
C ILE A 9 30.98 4.44 17.93
N SER A 10 30.15 3.41 18.07
CA SER A 10 29.92 2.45 16.99
C SER A 10 29.20 3.19 15.86
N TRP A 11 29.87 3.28 14.71
CA TRP A 11 29.30 3.88 13.51
C TRP A 11 28.81 2.77 12.57
N PRO A 12 27.58 2.87 12.04
CA PRO A 12 26.57 3.88 12.36
C PRO A 12 25.96 3.66 13.75
N ALA A 13 25.50 4.76 14.38
CA ALA A 13 24.84 4.71 15.68
C ALA A 13 23.67 3.70 15.65
N PRO A 14 23.48 2.88 16.70
CA PRO A 14 22.35 1.97 16.78
C PRO A 14 21.04 2.75 16.67
N LEU A 15 20.07 2.17 15.97
CA LEU A 15 18.79 2.81 15.77
C LEU A 15 18.06 2.96 17.11
N SER A 16 17.37 4.08 17.27
CA SER A 16 16.33 4.16 18.29
C SER A 16 15.23 3.13 17.98
N PRO A 17 14.52 2.63 19.01
CA PRO A 17 13.38 1.72 18.82
C PRO A 17 12.35 2.27 17.83
N GLU A 18 12.04 3.57 17.92
CA GLU A 18 11.11 4.26 17.01
C GLU A 18 11.56 4.18 15.54
N HIS A 19 12.86 4.40 15.28
CA HIS A 19 13.40 4.27 13.92
C HIS A 19 13.44 2.82 13.43
N ALA A 20 13.66 1.85 14.33
CA ALA A 20 13.59 0.44 13.99
C ALA A 20 12.16 0.04 13.58
N ASP A 21 11.15 0.49 14.33
CA ASP A 21 9.74 0.24 14.04
C ASP A 21 9.30 0.88 12.71
N LEU A 22 9.71 2.13 12.47
CA LEU A 22 9.51 2.82 11.19
C LEU A 22 10.10 2.03 10.02
N ARG A 23 11.34 1.54 10.15
CA ARG A 23 11.99 0.73 9.11
C ARG A 23 11.29 -0.60 8.90
N GLN A 24 10.83 -1.24 9.96
CA GLN A 24 10.08 -2.48 9.85
C GLN A 24 8.74 -2.26 9.12
N SER A 25 8.00 -1.21 9.47
CA SER A 25 6.74 -0.84 8.81
C SER A 25 6.97 -0.49 7.33
N ALA A 26 8.02 0.27 7.03
CA ALA A 26 8.42 0.61 5.66
C ALA A 26 8.83 -0.62 4.86
N GLY A 27 9.59 -1.53 5.47
CA GLY A 27 10.05 -2.77 4.85
C GLY A 27 8.89 -3.69 4.47
N LEU A 28 7.88 -3.82 5.35
CA LEU A 28 6.68 -4.60 5.05
C LEU A 28 5.91 -4.03 3.87
N LEU A 29 5.70 -2.71 3.85
CA LEU A 29 4.97 -2.04 2.76
C LEU A 29 5.78 -2.11 1.44
N LEU A 30 7.10 -1.90 1.49
CA LEU A 30 7.97 -2.04 0.33
C LEU A 30 7.94 -3.46 -0.27
N GLU A 31 8.01 -4.48 0.58
CA GLU A 31 7.93 -5.87 0.13
C GLU A 31 6.56 -6.17 -0.49
N ALA A 32 5.47 -5.71 0.13
CA ALA A 32 4.14 -5.83 -0.42
C ALA A 32 4.04 -5.21 -1.82
N LEU A 33 4.59 -4.01 -2.00
CA LEU A 33 4.58 -3.29 -3.27
C LEU A 33 5.41 -4.00 -4.35
N ARG A 34 6.59 -4.54 -4.00
CA ARG A 34 7.42 -5.31 -4.93
C ARG A 34 6.70 -6.58 -5.40
N ARG A 35 6.07 -7.30 -4.48
CA ARG A 35 5.29 -8.51 -4.79
C ARG A 35 4.07 -8.20 -5.65
N SER A 36 3.38 -7.11 -5.35
CA SER A 36 2.23 -6.63 -6.14
C SER A 36 2.65 -6.30 -7.57
N ALA A 37 3.78 -5.61 -7.74
CA ALA A 37 4.30 -5.29 -9.06
C ALA A 37 4.73 -6.55 -9.84
N ALA A 38 5.41 -7.50 -9.18
CA ALA A 38 5.77 -8.77 -9.81
C ALA A 38 4.54 -9.56 -10.28
N LEU A 39 3.46 -9.57 -9.49
CA LEU A 39 2.19 -10.18 -9.87
C LEU A 39 1.48 -9.48 -11.03
N ALA A 40 1.53 -8.14 -11.07
CA ALA A 40 0.90 -7.37 -12.14
C ALA A 40 1.58 -7.58 -13.51
N GLU A 41 2.82 -8.05 -13.51
CA GLU A 41 3.61 -8.43 -14.70
C GLU A 41 3.54 -9.94 -15.00
N ALA A 42 3.41 -10.78 -13.98
CA ALA A 42 3.23 -12.21 -14.15
C ALA A 42 1.82 -12.54 -14.66
N ALA A 43 1.70 -13.60 -15.47
CA ALA A 43 0.40 -14.10 -15.90
C ALA A 43 -0.48 -14.43 -14.66
N PRO A 44 -1.82 -14.22 -14.72
CA PRO A 44 -2.71 -14.23 -13.55
C PRO A 44 -2.94 -15.60 -12.88
N SER A 45 -2.08 -16.59 -13.12
CA SER A 45 -2.30 -18.01 -12.81
C SER A 45 -1.75 -18.48 -11.46
N ALA A 46 -1.26 -17.60 -10.58
CA ALA A 46 -0.76 -17.98 -9.25
C ALA A 46 -1.64 -17.42 -8.10
N PRO A 47 -2.76 -18.08 -7.74
CA PRO A 47 -3.64 -17.68 -6.64
C PRO A 47 -2.91 -17.51 -5.29
N GLU A 48 -1.95 -18.39 -5.00
CA GLU A 48 -1.19 -18.35 -3.75
C GLU A 48 -0.32 -17.09 -3.65
N ALA A 49 0.38 -16.75 -4.74
CA ALA A 49 1.22 -15.56 -4.78
C ALA A 49 0.36 -14.28 -4.63
N PHE A 50 -0.84 -14.29 -5.21
CA PHE A 50 -1.82 -13.22 -5.04
C PHE A 50 -2.22 -13.03 -3.57
N ASP A 51 -2.64 -14.10 -2.88
CA ASP A 51 -3.07 -14.01 -1.48
C ASP A 51 -1.91 -13.58 -0.56
N VAL A 52 -0.67 -14.01 -0.85
CA VAL A 52 0.53 -13.55 -0.14
C VAL A 52 0.75 -12.06 -0.34
N ALA A 53 0.70 -11.56 -1.57
CA ALA A 53 0.86 -10.14 -1.83
C ALA A 53 -0.26 -9.30 -1.22
N TRP A 54 -1.51 -9.78 -1.29
CA TRP A 54 -2.65 -9.10 -0.66
C TRP A 54 -2.46 -9.02 0.86
N GLY A 55 -2.13 -10.14 1.50
CA GLY A 55 -1.92 -10.17 2.95
C GLY A 55 -0.75 -9.30 3.40
N LEU A 56 0.30 -9.15 2.59
CA LEU A 56 1.39 -8.22 2.86
C LEU A 56 0.92 -6.76 2.71
N LEU A 57 0.19 -6.44 1.64
CA LEU A 57 -0.30 -5.10 1.38
C LEU A 57 -1.27 -4.64 2.48
N SER A 58 -2.27 -5.45 2.79
CA SER A 58 -3.30 -5.09 3.77
C SER A 58 -2.71 -4.90 5.16
N ARG A 59 -1.79 -5.79 5.60
CA ARG A 59 -1.07 -5.64 6.86
C ARG A 59 -0.14 -4.42 6.85
N GLY A 60 0.59 -4.18 5.76
CA GLY A 60 1.49 -3.04 5.64
C GLY A 60 0.74 -1.72 5.75
N VAL A 61 -0.37 -1.59 5.03
CA VAL A 61 -1.25 -0.42 5.09
C VAL A 61 -1.90 -0.28 6.47
N ALA A 62 -2.44 -1.37 7.04
CA ALA A 62 -3.04 -1.34 8.36
C ALA A 62 -2.05 -0.90 9.44
N LYS A 63 -0.79 -1.36 9.37
CA LYS A 63 0.28 -0.97 10.29
C LYS A 63 0.61 0.52 10.18
N CYS A 64 0.67 1.06 8.97
CA CYS A 64 0.88 2.49 8.75
C CYS A 64 -0.24 3.33 9.38
N VAL A 65 -1.49 2.87 9.26
CA VAL A 65 -2.65 3.55 9.84
C VAL A 65 -2.66 3.46 11.37
N SER A 66 -2.49 2.26 11.94
CA SER A 66 -2.56 2.05 13.39
C SER A 66 -1.47 2.79 14.16
N GLU A 67 -0.30 2.96 13.54
CA GLU A 67 0.83 3.66 14.14
C GLU A 67 0.79 5.18 13.88
N GLY A 68 -0.25 5.70 13.21
CA GLY A 68 -0.33 7.13 12.83
C GLY A 68 0.74 7.55 11.82
N LYS A 69 1.39 6.59 11.16
CA LYS A 69 2.51 6.78 10.21
C LYS A 69 2.00 6.88 8.78
N THR A 70 0.92 7.62 8.55
CA THR A 70 0.38 7.87 7.19
C THR A 70 1.39 8.61 6.31
N SER A 71 2.26 9.43 6.90
CA SER A 71 3.39 10.07 6.22
C SER A 71 4.35 9.07 5.55
N LEU A 72 4.40 7.82 6.05
CA LEU A 72 5.18 6.77 5.41
C LEU A 72 4.64 6.43 4.04
N MET A 73 3.31 6.43 3.85
CA MET A 73 2.69 6.16 2.55
C MET A 73 3.01 7.24 1.51
N ASP A 74 3.26 8.48 1.97
CA ASP A 74 3.69 9.59 1.13
C ASP A 74 5.23 9.64 0.93
N ALA A 75 5.97 8.69 1.48
CA ALA A 75 7.42 8.67 1.35
C ALA A 75 7.84 8.51 -0.13
N PRO A 76 8.85 9.26 -0.60
CA PRO A 76 9.31 9.24 -1.99
C PRO A 76 10.01 7.94 -2.41
N ILE A 77 10.06 6.95 -1.51
CA ILE A 77 10.63 5.62 -1.76
C ILE A 77 9.71 4.74 -2.62
N PHE A 78 8.44 5.14 -2.79
CA PHE A 78 7.47 4.40 -3.58
C PHE A 78 7.32 5.01 -4.97
N SER A 79 7.58 4.20 -6.01
CA SER A 79 7.36 4.62 -7.39
C SER A 79 5.87 4.61 -7.73
N ASN A 80 5.44 5.48 -8.65
CA ASN A 80 4.06 5.49 -9.14
C ASN A 80 3.62 4.12 -9.69
N ARG A 81 4.54 3.36 -10.29
CA ARG A 81 4.26 1.99 -10.78
C ARG A 81 3.93 1.03 -9.65
N HIS A 82 4.64 1.11 -8.53
CA HIS A 82 4.35 0.29 -7.35
C HIS A 82 3.00 0.63 -6.75
N ILE A 83 2.71 1.92 -6.59
CA ILE A 83 1.42 2.41 -6.09
C ILE A 83 0.28 1.96 -7.01
N GLU A 84 0.46 2.07 -8.33
CA GLU A 84 -0.53 1.59 -9.31
C GLU A 84 -0.77 0.09 -9.15
N SER A 85 0.29 -0.71 -8.99
CA SER A 85 0.18 -2.16 -8.78
C SER A 85 -0.56 -2.51 -7.49
N ALA A 86 -0.41 -1.72 -6.43
CA ALA A 86 -1.18 -1.90 -5.19
C ALA A 86 -2.67 -1.66 -5.39
N TRP A 87 -3.03 -0.58 -6.11
CA TRP A 87 -4.42 -0.32 -6.48
C TRP A 87 -5.01 -1.42 -7.36
N LEU A 88 -4.23 -1.93 -8.32
CA LEU A 88 -4.66 -3.04 -9.18
C LEU A 88 -4.87 -4.32 -8.37
N LEU A 89 -3.99 -4.62 -7.41
CA LEU A 89 -4.16 -5.77 -6.52
C LEU A 89 -5.46 -5.67 -5.70
N LEU A 90 -5.80 -4.47 -5.23
CA LEU A 90 -7.06 -4.21 -4.53
C LEU A 90 -8.28 -4.42 -5.45
N VAL A 91 -8.23 -3.92 -6.69
CA VAL A 91 -9.27 -4.15 -7.71
C VAL A 91 -9.43 -5.64 -8.01
N ASP A 92 -8.33 -6.36 -8.22
CA ASP A 92 -8.34 -7.81 -8.44
C ASP A 92 -8.88 -8.58 -7.22
N ARG A 93 -8.61 -8.09 -6.01
CA ARG A 93 -9.14 -8.72 -4.79
C ARG A 93 -10.66 -8.66 -4.78
N ILE A 94 -11.23 -7.53 -5.18
CA ILE A 94 -12.68 -7.32 -5.27
C ILE A 94 -13.26 -8.15 -6.41
N SER A 95 -12.62 -8.18 -7.58
CA SER A 95 -13.12 -8.91 -8.76
C SER A 95 -13.19 -10.42 -8.55
N ARG A 96 -12.29 -10.99 -7.74
CA ARG A 96 -12.26 -12.43 -7.36
C ARG A 96 -13.39 -12.86 -6.42
N GLY A 97 -14.42 -12.05 -6.21
CA GLY A 97 -15.58 -12.41 -5.39
C GLY A 97 -15.35 -12.23 -3.89
N SER A 98 -14.30 -11.51 -3.49
CA SER A 98 -14.27 -10.95 -2.15
C SER A 98 -15.41 -9.96 -2.08
N SER A 99 -16.47 -10.28 -1.33
CA SER A 99 -17.40 -9.24 -0.85
C SER A 99 -16.58 -8.05 -0.35
N PHE A 100 -17.08 -6.83 -0.54
CA PHE A 100 -16.37 -5.60 -0.18
C PHE A 100 -16.21 -5.52 1.34
N LYS A 101 -15.26 -6.31 1.85
CA LYS A 101 -15.02 -6.61 3.26
C LYS A 101 -14.38 -5.40 3.93
N ALA A 102 -14.52 -5.32 5.25
CA ALA A 102 -13.95 -4.24 6.06
C ALA A 102 -12.46 -4.01 5.77
N GLU A 103 -11.68 -5.07 5.51
CA GLU A 103 -10.27 -4.98 5.17
C GLU A 103 -10.01 -4.24 3.84
N VAL A 104 -10.79 -4.53 2.80
CA VAL A 104 -10.71 -3.85 1.50
C VAL A 104 -11.08 -2.38 1.64
N VAL A 105 -12.16 -2.09 2.39
CA VAL A 105 -12.61 -0.72 2.68
C VAL A 105 -11.52 0.07 3.42
N ALA A 106 -10.95 -0.52 4.47
CA ALA A 106 -9.91 0.11 5.29
C ALA A 106 -8.65 0.38 4.46
N CYS A 107 -8.24 -0.59 3.64
CA CYS A 107 -7.10 -0.46 2.74
C CYS A 107 -7.35 0.66 1.72
N ALA A 108 -8.50 0.65 1.04
CA ALA A 108 -8.91 1.69 0.09
C ALA A 108 -8.90 3.10 0.71
N ARG A 109 -9.42 3.23 1.94
CA ARG A 109 -9.47 4.51 2.67
C ARG A 109 -8.08 5.02 3.02
N ALA A 110 -7.23 4.14 3.54
CA ALA A 110 -5.86 4.50 3.88
C ALA A 110 -5.08 4.93 2.64
N MET A 111 -5.14 4.14 1.57
CA MET A 111 -4.51 4.48 0.29
C MET A 111 -5.08 5.79 -0.30
N GLY A 112 -6.39 5.99 -0.27
CA GLY A 112 -7.04 7.21 -0.78
C GLY A 112 -6.74 8.47 0.05
N SER A 113 -6.41 8.33 1.33
CA SER A 113 -6.03 9.45 2.19
C SER A 113 -4.59 9.96 1.94
N SER A 114 -3.72 9.14 1.36
CA SER A 114 -2.36 9.54 0.97
C SER A 114 -2.40 10.30 -0.35
N PHE A 115 -1.77 11.48 -0.38
CA PHE A 115 -1.80 12.37 -1.55
C PHE A 115 -1.20 11.69 -2.79
N ASN A 116 -0.02 11.08 -2.64
CA ASN A 116 0.66 10.42 -3.76
C ASN A 116 -0.16 9.23 -4.30
N TRP A 117 -0.76 8.46 -3.40
CA TRP A 117 -1.55 7.29 -3.77
C TRP A 117 -2.86 7.65 -4.46
N ALA A 118 -3.51 8.70 -3.97
CA ALA A 118 -4.73 9.24 -4.55
C ALA A 118 -4.50 9.89 -5.92
N LEU A 119 -3.32 10.49 -6.15
CA LEU A 119 -2.93 10.99 -7.47
C LEU A 119 -2.74 9.86 -8.49
N VAL A 120 -2.08 8.77 -8.10
CA VAL A 120 -1.88 7.61 -9.00
C VAL A 120 -3.21 6.97 -9.39
N LEU A 121 -4.15 6.83 -8.44
CA LEU A 121 -5.49 6.32 -8.73
C LEU A 121 -6.20 7.14 -9.83
N ARG A 122 -6.12 8.47 -9.75
CA ARG A 122 -6.75 9.38 -10.73
C ARG A 122 -5.99 9.45 -12.05
N GLY A 123 -4.66 9.39 -12.00
CA GLY A 123 -3.79 9.55 -13.17
C GLY A 123 -3.69 8.30 -14.04
N SER A 124 -3.75 7.12 -13.44
CA SER A 124 -3.52 5.85 -14.14
C SER A 124 -4.56 5.58 -15.23
N ARG A 125 -4.09 5.28 -16.44
CA ARG A 125 -4.95 4.79 -17.55
C ARG A 125 -5.34 3.33 -17.35
N ARG A 126 -4.45 2.53 -16.76
CA ARG A 126 -4.68 1.11 -16.49
C ARG A 126 -5.79 0.93 -15.45
N LEU A 127 -5.75 1.67 -14.34
CA LEU A 127 -6.82 1.63 -13.33
C LEU A 127 -8.17 2.07 -13.91
N ARG A 128 -8.19 3.09 -14.76
CA ARG A 128 -9.42 3.51 -15.47
C ARG A 128 -10.00 2.42 -16.36
N ALA A 129 -9.16 1.58 -16.97
CA ALA A 129 -9.63 0.43 -17.77
C ALA A 129 -10.11 -0.75 -16.91
N GLU A 130 -9.54 -0.93 -15.71
CA GLU A 130 -9.86 -2.04 -14.82
C GLU A 130 -11.07 -1.76 -13.90
N LEU A 131 -11.25 -0.52 -13.42
CA LEU A 131 -12.36 -0.14 -12.54
C LEU A 131 -13.75 -0.52 -13.09
N PRO A 132 -14.07 -0.36 -14.39
CA PRO A 132 -15.34 -0.78 -14.97
C PRO A 132 -15.60 -2.29 -14.95
N ARG A 133 -14.57 -3.12 -14.74
CA ARG A 133 -14.74 -4.57 -14.63
C ARG A 133 -15.31 -5.01 -13.27
N LEU A 134 -15.27 -4.13 -12.27
CA LEU A 134 -15.89 -4.39 -10.98
C LEU A 134 -17.42 -4.30 -11.08
N PRO A 135 -18.15 -5.09 -10.28
CA PRO A 135 -19.59 -4.90 -10.11
C PRO A 135 -19.89 -3.44 -9.72
N PRO A 136 -20.92 -2.78 -10.29
CA PRO A 136 -21.17 -1.35 -10.09
C PRO A 136 -21.22 -0.93 -8.61
N ALA A 137 -21.85 -1.74 -7.75
CA ALA A 137 -21.92 -1.49 -6.31
C ALA A 137 -20.53 -1.55 -5.64
N ALA A 138 -19.69 -2.52 -6.00
CA ALA A 138 -18.34 -2.66 -5.46
C ALA A 138 -17.42 -1.55 -5.96
N ARG A 139 -17.56 -1.15 -7.23
CA ARG A 139 -16.86 0.01 -7.79
C ARG A 139 -17.21 1.29 -7.04
N GLN A 140 -18.49 1.55 -6.81
CA GLN A 140 -18.93 2.72 -6.06
C GLN A 140 -18.38 2.71 -4.63
N ALA A 141 -18.47 1.58 -3.93
CA ALA A 141 -17.95 1.44 -2.57
C ALA A 141 -16.43 1.66 -2.49
N LEU A 142 -15.68 1.18 -3.49
CA LEU A 142 -14.24 1.44 -3.62
C LEU A 142 -13.94 2.93 -3.80
N LEU A 143 -14.60 3.57 -4.76
CA LEU A 143 -14.39 5.00 -5.05
C LEU A 143 -14.81 5.88 -3.88
N ASP A 144 -15.87 5.51 -3.17
CA ASP A 144 -16.31 6.18 -1.95
C ASP A 144 -15.26 6.08 -0.84
N ALA A 145 -14.76 4.86 -0.59
CA ALA A 145 -13.73 4.63 0.42
C ALA A 145 -12.44 5.38 0.10
N ALA A 146 -12.05 5.42 -1.17
CA ALA A 146 -10.85 6.11 -1.64
C ALA A 146 -11.01 7.64 -1.80
N GLY A 147 -12.21 8.20 -1.58
CA GLY A 147 -12.48 9.62 -1.79
C GLY A 147 -12.34 10.05 -3.27
N ALA A 148 -12.64 9.16 -4.21
CA ALA A 148 -12.44 9.32 -5.66
C ALA A 148 -13.74 9.16 -6.46
N ARG A 149 -14.87 9.64 -5.92
CA ARG A 149 -16.20 9.60 -6.56
C ARG A 149 -16.23 10.26 -7.94
N ASP A 150 -15.33 11.21 -8.18
CA ASP A 150 -15.15 11.89 -9.47
C ASP A 150 -14.78 10.95 -10.63
N LEU A 151 -14.30 9.74 -10.30
CA LEU A 151 -13.97 8.70 -11.28
C LEU A 151 -15.17 7.81 -11.65
N ALA A 152 -16.34 7.97 -11.04
CA ALA A 152 -17.49 7.09 -11.28
C ALA A 152 -18.16 7.28 -12.67
N GLY A 153 -17.90 8.40 -13.34
CA GLY A 153 -18.52 8.78 -14.62
C GLY A 153 -17.53 9.03 -15.77
N ARG A 154 -16.29 8.53 -15.66
CA ARG A 154 -15.24 8.63 -16.68
C ARG A 154 -14.88 7.25 -17.22
#